data_AF-A0A6P2ALT1-F1
#
_entry.id   AF-A0A6P2ALT1-F1
#
_cell.length_a   1.000
_cell.length_b   1.000
_cell.length_c   1.000
_cell.angle_alpha   90.00
_cell.angle_beta   90.00
_cell.angle_gamma   90.00
#
_symmetry.space_group_name_H-M   'P 1'
#
loop_
_entity.id
_entity.type
_entity.pdbx_description
1 polymer ?
#
loop_
_entity_poly.entity_id
_entity_poly.type
_entity_poly.pdbx_seq_one_letter_code
_entity_poly.pdbx_strand_id
1 'polypeptide(L)'
;MTRIRTSRVEDRRELSFESLDDILVDVQHLGAGGEPRSTGNWSPGQNVQHLARLMHLSIDGFGGRRLPKPIQWIIRLAMKNRIMRDGMKPGVNPPRKFDIMMPDPIVAWEDGVAELREGIERLKRERAEAESPVLGRLTHE
;
A
#
# COMPACT_ATOMS: atom_id res chain seq x y z
N MET A 1 23.85 8.03 0.30
CA MET A 1 22.72 8.55 1.10
C MET A 1 22.56 7.70 2.35
N THR A 2 22.38 8.32 3.52
CA THR A 2 22.17 7.61 4.80
C THR A 2 20.76 7.02 4.83
N ARG A 3 20.63 5.73 5.17
CA ARG A 3 19.33 5.05 5.27
C ARG A 3 18.50 5.68 6.40
N ILE A 4 17.28 6.13 6.08
CA ILE A 4 16.35 6.74 7.02
C ILE A 4 15.71 5.65 7.89
N ARG A 5 15.72 5.84 9.22
CA ARG A 5 14.96 5.02 10.17
C ARG A 5 13.51 5.49 10.18
N THR A 6 12.68 4.91 9.31
CA THR A 6 11.30 5.35 9.05
C THR A 6 10.37 5.32 10.27
N SER A 7 10.70 4.55 11.31
CA SER A 7 9.98 4.49 12.59
C SER A 7 10.21 5.69 13.51
N ARG A 8 11.19 6.57 13.22
CA ARG A 8 11.51 7.78 14.01
C ARG A 8 11.19 9.08 13.28
N VAL A 9 10.51 8.99 12.13
CA VAL A 9 10.10 10.16 11.36
C VAL A 9 8.80 10.69 11.95
N GLU A 10 8.79 11.94 12.39
CA GLU A 10 7.66 12.57 13.10
C GLU A 10 6.74 13.40 12.17
N ASP A 11 7.26 13.87 11.03
CA ASP A 11 6.54 14.73 10.08
C ASP A 11 5.70 13.92 9.06
N ARG A 12 4.82 13.04 9.55
CA ARG A 12 3.86 12.29 8.72
C ARG A 12 2.46 12.89 8.84
N ARG A 13 1.80 13.07 7.70
CA ARG A 13 0.37 13.41 7.66
C ARG A 13 -0.45 12.23 8.20
N GLU A 14 -1.41 12.51 9.06
CA GLU A 14 -2.50 11.58 9.35
C GLU A 14 -3.54 11.70 8.24
N LEU A 15 -3.92 10.56 7.65
CA LEU A 15 -4.83 10.49 6.51
C LEU A 15 -5.98 9.54 6.84
N SER A 16 -7.20 9.99 6.56
CA SER A 16 -8.42 9.18 6.55
C SER A 16 -9.20 9.57 5.31
N PHE A 17 -9.67 8.56 4.56
CA PHE A 17 -10.38 8.74 3.30
C PHE A 17 -11.72 8.00 3.39
N GLU A 18 -12.77 8.61 2.84
CA GLU A 18 -14.12 8.02 2.81
C GLU A 18 -14.33 7.24 1.50
N SER A 19 -13.54 7.53 0.47
CA SER A 19 -13.62 6.87 -0.83
C SER A 19 -12.25 6.62 -1.47
N LEU A 20 -12.22 5.73 -2.47
CA LEU A 20 -11.03 5.55 -3.32
C LEU A 20 -10.72 6.81 -4.14
N ASP A 21 -11.74 7.60 -4.49
CA ASP A 21 -11.56 8.86 -5.23
C ASP A 21 -10.85 9.92 -4.38
N ASP A 22 -11.11 9.96 -3.07
CA ASP A 22 -10.43 10.89 -2.15
C ASP A 22 -8.91 10.67 -2.15
N ILE A 23 -8.47 9.41 -2.27
CA ILE A 23 -7.05 9.05 -2.37
C ILE A 23 -6.44 9.68 -3.63
N LEU A 24 -7.14 9.55 -4.76
CA LEU A 24 -6.66 10.08 -6.04
C LEU A 24 -6.62 11.61 -6.05
N VAL A 25 -7.62 12.26 -5.43
CA VAL A 25 -7.65 13.72 -5.27
C VAL A 25 -6.49 14.20 -4.39
N ASP A 26 -6.22 13.55 -3.25
CA ASP A 26 -5.09 13.91 -2.38
C ASP A 26 -3.75 13.80 -3.11
N VAL A 27 -3.54 12.70 -3.83
CA VAL A 27 -2.33 12.48 -4.62
C VAL A 27 -2.18 13.53 -5.72
N GLN A 28 -3.24 13.90 -6.43
CA GLN A 28 -3.17 14.96 -7.44
C GLN A 28 -2.84 16.33 -6.82
N HIS A 29 -3.42 16.65 -5.66
CA HIS A 29 -3.09 17.90 -4.95
C HIS A 29 -1.64 17.94 -4.50
N LEU A 30 -1.07 16.82 -4.03
CA LEU A 30 0.34 16.75 -3.65
C LEU A 30 1.27 17.09 -4.83
N GLY A 31 0.93 16.62 -6.04
CA GLY A 31 1.74 16.84 -7.25
C GLY A 31 1.52 18.19 -7.95
N ALA A 32 0.51 18.98 -7.54
CA ALA A 32 0.13 20.20 -8.26
C ALA A 32 1.24 21.27 -8.30
N GLY A 33 2.18 21.24 -7.36
CA GLY A 33 3.34 22.14 -7.28
C GLY A 33 4.65 21.55 -7.81
N GLY A 34 4.62 20.38 -8.44
CA GLY A 34 5.80 19.59 -8.80
C GLY A 34 5.94 18.32 -7.96
N GLU A 35 7.09 17.65 -8.06
CA GLU A 35 7.32 16.38 -7.36
C GLU A 35 7.24 16.57 -5.82
N PRO A 36 6.40 15.79 -5.11
CA PRO A 36 6.27 15.92 -3.67
C PRO A 36 7.55 15.53 -2.92
N ARG A 37 7.65 15.91 -1.64
CA ARG A 37 8.73 15.41 -0.77
C ARG A 37 8.36 14.05 -0.17
N SER A 38 9.29 13.10 -0.21
CA SER A 38 9.19 11.84 0.55
C SER A 38 9.91 11.94 1.90
N THR A 39 9.36 11.30 2.93
CA THR A 39 9.93 11.22 4.28
C THR A 39 10.60 9.87 4.58
N GLY A 40 10.64 8.97 3.60
CA GLY A 40 11.20 7.62 3.69
C GLY A 40 12.33 7.36 2.71
N ASN A 41 12.66 6.07 2.52
CA ASN A 41 13.74 5.66 1.61
C ASN A 41 13.25 5.47 0.15
N TRP A 42 11.96 5.61 -0.10
CA TRP A 42 11.35 5.52 -1.43
C TRP A 42 11.08 6.90 -2.00
N SER A 43 11.19 7.04 -3.31
CA SER A 43 10.73 8.24 -4.02
C SER A 43 9.21 8.42 -3.85
N PRO A 44 8.69 9.64 -4.07
CA PRO A 44 7.25 9.88 -4.15
C PRO A 44 6.55 8.94 -5.14
N GLY A 45 7.11 8.78 -6.35
CA GLY A 45 6.60 7.84 -7.36
C GLY A 45 6.52 6.40 -6.86
N GLN A 46 7.58 5.91 -6.20
CA GLN A 46 7.61 4.58 -5.60
C GLN A 46 6.55 4.38 -4.50
N ASN A 47 6.30 5.40 -3.67
CA ASN A 47 5.26 5.30 -2.64
C ASN A 47 3.87 5.11 -3.26
N VAL A 48 3.57 5.86 -4.33
CA VAL A 48 2.29 5.77 -5.03
C VAL A 48 2.17 4.45 -5.79
N GLN A 49 3.23 4.04 -6.50
CA GLN A 49 3.28 2.75 -7.21
C GLN A 49 3.11 1.56 -6.25
N HIS A 50 3.66 1.64 -5.04
CA HIS A 50 3.49 0.58 -4.03
C HIS A 50 2.01 0.38 -3.66
N LEU A 51 1.25 1.47 -3.53
CA LEU A 51 -0.20 1.40 -3.30
C LEU A 51 -0.91 0.78 -4.49
N ALA A 52 -0.65 1.28 -5.71
CA ALA A 52 -1.23 0.77 -6.95
C ALA A 52 -1.00 -0.74 -7.11
N ARG A 53 0.25 -1.18 -6.88
CA ARG A 53 0.63 -2.59 -6.93
C ARG A 53 -0.16 -3.46 -5.96
N LEU A 54 -0.42 -2.99 -4.74
CA LEU A 54 -1.27 -3.72 -3.79
C LEU A 54 -2.73 -3.78 -4.25
N MET A 55 -3.24 -2.74 -4.90
CA MET A 55 -4.58 -2.75 -5.52
C MET A 55 -4.67 -3.82 -6.61
N HIS A 56 -3.71 -3.86 -7.54
CA HIS A 56 -3.65 -4.87 -8.59
C HIS A 56 -3.52 -6.29 -8.02
N LEU A 57 -2.60 -6.52 -7.08
CA LEU A 57 -2.41 -7.84 -6.47
C LEU A 57 -3.63 -8.32 -5.66
N SER A 58 -4.45 -7.40 -5.14
CA SER A 58 -5.70 -7.76 -4.46
C SER A 58 -6.76 -8.32 -5.41
N ILE A 59 -6.61 -8.06 -6.71
CA ILE A 59 -7.45 -8.60 -7.78
C ILE A 59 -6.76 -9.82 -8.41
N ASP A 60 -5.51 -9.65 -8.87
CA ASP A 60 -4.79 -10.61 -9.70
C ASP A 60 -4.14 -11.75 -8.89
N GLY A 61 -3.92 -11.53 -7.60
CA GLY A 61 -3.32 -12.49 -6.68
C GLY A 61 -1.82 -12.32 -6.44
N PHE A 62 -1.37 -12.86 -5.30
CA PHE A 62 -0.01 -12.67 -4.78
C PHE A 62 0.98 -13.79 -5.18
N GLY A 63 0.70 -14.53 -6.26
CA GLY A 63 1.60 -15.56 -6.79
C GLY A 63 1.92 -16.70 -5.80
N GLY A 64 0.97 -17.10 -4.95
CA GLY A 64 1.10 -18.21 -4.01
C GLY A 64 2.00 -17.97 -2.78
N ARG A 65 2.63 -16.79 -2.67
CA ARG A 65 3.49 -16.42 -1.54
C ARG A 65 2.64 -16.06 -0.33
N ARG A 66 2.51 -16.94 0.66
CA ARG A 66 1.67 -16.71 1.85
C ARG A 66 2.30 -17.18 3.14
N LEU A 67 1.84 -16.63 4.26
CA LEU A 67 2.10 -17.20 5.58
C LEU A 67 1.28 -18.49 5.79
N PRO A 68 1.73 -19.41 6.66
CA PRO A 68 0.93 -20.53 7.10
C PRO A 68 -0.44 -20.09 7.67
N LYS A 69 -1.51 -20.83 7.38
CA LYS A 69 -2.89 -20.48 7.77
C LYS A 69 -3.07 -20.18 9.27
N PRO A 70 -2.44 -20.91 10.23
CA PRO A 70 -2.54 -20.56 11.64
C PRO A 70 -1.95 -19.18 11.96
N ILE A 71 -0.83 -18.83 11.32
CA ILE A 71 -0.18 -17.52 11.49
C ILE A 71 -1.05 -16.42 10.91
N GLN A 72 -1.63 -16.63 9.72
CA GLN A 72 -2.57 -15.67 9.12
C GLN A 72 -3.78 -15.41 10.04
N TRP A 73 -4.33 -16.46 10.63
CA TRP A 73 -5.48 -16.35 11.54
C TRP A 73 -5.15 -15.54 12.80
N ILE A 74 -3.99 -15.79 13.42
CA ILE A 74 -3.50 -15.03 14.58
C ILE A 74 -3.30 -13.56 14.21
N ILE A 75 -2.62 -13.26 13.10
CA ILE A 75 -2.39 -11.88 12.65
C ILE A 75 -3.72 -11.19 12.35
N ARG A 76 -4.66 -11.88 11.68
CA ARG A 76 -5.99 -11.33 11.38
C ARG A 76 -6.74 -10.97 12.65
N LEU A 77 -6.76 -11.83 13.66
CA LEU A 77 -7.43 -11.53 14.94
C LEU A 77 -6.75 -10.39 15.71
N ALA A 78 -5.42 -10.39 15.77
CA ALA A 78 -4.67 -9.44 16.59
C ALA A 78 -4.52 -8.06 15.92
N MET A 79 -4.40 -8.00 14.60
CA MET A 79 -4.00 -6.78 13.88
C MET A 79 -5.07 -6.18 12.97
N LYS A 80 -6.07 -6.95 12.48
CA LYS A 80 -7.07 -6.42 11.52
C LYS A 80 -7.75 -5.16 12.06
N ASN A 81 -8.36 -5.24 13.23
CA ASN A 81 -9.12 -4.12 13.80
C ASN A 81 -8.23 -2.92 14.11
N ARG A 82 -6.99 -3.17 14.52
CA ARG A 82 -6.00 -2.12 14.75
C ARG A 82 -5.61 -1.42 13.44
N ILE A 83 -5.35 -2.17 12.38
CA ILE A 83 -4.98 -1.61 11.08
C ILE A 83 -6.14 -0.79 10.50
N MET A 84 -7.38 -1.26 10.63
CA MET A 84 -8.54 -0.54 10.12
C MET A 84 -8.85 0.74 10.91
N ARG A 85 -8.56 0.77 12.21
CA ARG A 85 -8.83 1.94 13.06
C ARG A 85 -7.68 2.94 13.11
N ASP A 86 -6.45 2.44 13.24
CA ASP A 86 -5.26 3.24 13.57
C ASP A 86 -4.25 3.29 12.40
N GLY A 87 -4.53 2.61 11.28
CA GLY A 87 -3.59 2.47 10.17
C GLY A 87 -2.41 1.52 10.45
N MET A 88 -1.54 1.37 9.45
CA MET A 88 -0.29 0.62 9.61
C MET A 88 0.79 1.49 10.24
N LYS A 89 1.52 0.94 11.23
CA LYS A 89 2.67 1.63 11.83
C LYS A 89 3.83 1.76 10.84
N PRO A 90 4.59 2.86 10.86
CA PRO A 90 5.80 2.99 10.06
C PRO A 90 6.90 2.03 10.56
N GLY A 91 7.83 1.68 9.66
CA GLY A 91 9.00 0.85 9.99
C GLY A 91 8.75 -0.65 9.97
N VAL A 92 7.60 -1.10 9.47
CA VAL A 92 7.35 -2.53 9.20
C VAL A 92 8.26 -3.00 8.07
N ASN A 93 9.08 -4.02 8.35
CA ASN A 93 9.93 -4.67 7.35
C ASN A 93 9.32 -6.03 6.98
N PRO A 94 8.74 -6.18 5.78
CA PRO A 94 8.19 -7.46 5.36
C PRO A 94 9.32 -8.48 5.08
N PRO A 95 9.08 -9.78 5.31
CA PRO A 95 9.98 -10.84 4.85
C PRO A 95 10.21 -10.81 3.32
N ARG A 96 11.41 -11.18 2.85
CA ARG A 96 11.80 -11.22 1.41
C ARG A 96 10.85 -11.99 0.50
N LYS A 97 10.09 -12.96 1.02
CA LYS A 97 9.07 -13.66 0.21
C LYS A 97 7.97 -12.72 -0.31
N PHE A 98 7.86 -11.51 0.21
CA PHE A 98 6.90 -10.49 -0.17
C PHE A 98 7.46 -9.42 -1.13
N ASP A 99 8.61 -9.69 -1.76
CA ASP A 99 9.22 -8.78 -2.74
C ASP A 99 8.28 -8.41 -3.91
N ILE A 100 7.31 -9.27 -4.25
CA ILE A 100 6.28 -8.96 -5.28
C ILE A 100 5.44 -7.73 -4.95
N MET A 101 5.34 -7.35 -3.67
CA MET A 101 4.60 -6.16 -3.25
C MET A 101 5.47 -4.89 -3.29
N MET A 102 6.79 -5.01 -3.46
CA MET A 102 7.67 -3.85 -3.48
C MET A 102 7.49 -3.06 -4.78
N PRO A 103 7.60 -1.72 -4.74
CA PRO A 103 7.62 -0.92 -5.96
C PRO A 103 8.90 -1.20 -6.75
N ASP A 104 8.89 -0.81 -8.02
CA ASP A 104 10.06 -0.91 -8.88
C ASP A 104 11.17 0.06 -8.41
N PRO A 105 12.44 -0.21 -8.76
CA PRO A 105 13.58 0.55 -8.21
C PRO A 105 13.59 2.04 -8.58
N ILE A 106 13.00 2.40 -9.72
CA ILE A 106 12.93 3.77 -10.24
C ILE A 106 11.53 3.95 -10.81
N VAL A 107 10.79 4.91 -10.26
CA VAL A 107 9.42 5.24 -10.69
C VAL A 107 9.27 6.75 -10.66
N ALA A 108 8.91 7.34 -11.80
CA ALA A 108 8.56 8.75 -11.87
C ALA A 108 7.24 9.01 -11.13
N TRP A 109 7.04 10.24 -10.68
CA TRP A 109 5.81 10.61 -9.97
C TRP A 109 4.58 10.34 -10.83
N GLU A 110 4.60 10.79 -12.07
CA GLU A 110 3.50 10.70 -13.03
C GLU A 110 3.13 9.24 -13.34
N ASP A 111 4.13 8.37 -13.50
CA ASP A 111 3.93 6.94 -13.74
C ASP A 111 3.25 6.27 -12.53
N GLY A 112 3.72 6.57 -11.32
CA GLY A 112 3.09 6.09 -10.09
C GLY A 112 1.62 6.53 -9.97
N VAL A 113 1.33 7.81 -10.26
CA VAL A 113 -0.04 8.35 -10.25
C VAL A 113 -0.92 7.71 -11.32
N ALA A 114 -0.38 7.43 -12.51
CA ALA A 114 -1.10 6.74 -13.57
C ALA A 114 -1.47 5.30 -13.16
N GLU A 115 -0.52 4.53 -12.59
CA GLU A 115 -0.78 3.20 -12.06
C GLU A 115 -1.81 3.23 -10.91
N LEU A 116 -1.72 4.20 -10.00
CA LEU A 116 -2.70 4.35 -8.91
C LEU A 116 -4.12 4.58 -9.46
N ARG A 117 -4.25 5.46 -10.46
CA ARG A 117 -5.53 5.71 -11.11
C ARG A 117 -6.09 4.43 -11.73
N GLU A 118 -5.26 3.67 -12.44
CA GLU A 118 -5.68 2.40 -13.02
C GLU A 118 -6.12 1.41 -11.93
N GLY A 119 -5.33 1.25 -10.87
CA GLY A 119 -5.64 0.37 -9.74
C GLY A 119 -6.98 0.72 -9.07
N ILE A 120 -7.24 2.01 -8.84
CA ILE A 120 -8.51 2.50 -8.31
C ILE A 120 -9.67 2.17 -9.26
N GLU A 121 -9.53 2.46 -10.55
CA GLU A 121 -10.57 2.17 -11.54
C GLU A 121 -10.83 0.67 -11.70
N ARG A 122 -9.81 -0.18 -11.55
CA ARG A 122 -9.99 -1.63 -11.50
C ARG A 122 -10.73 -2.04 -10.23
N LEU A 123 -10.36 -1.54 -9.05
CA LEU A 123 -11.07 -1.87 -7.80
C LEU A 123 -12.55 -1.44 -7.78
N LYS A 124 -12.92 -0.40 -8.54
CA LYS A 124 -14.33 -0.01 -8.70
C LYS A 124 -15.12 -0.97 -9.60
N ARG A 125 -14.47 -1.64 -10.55
CA ARG A 125 -15.11 -2.47 -11.58
C ARG A 125 -15.01 -3.97 -11.30
N GLU A 126 -13.93 -4.39 -10.65
CA GLU A 126 -13.56 -5.78 -10.40
C GLU A 126 -13.63 -6.08 -8.90
N ARG A 127 -13.92 -7.35 -8.55
CA ARG A 127 -13.87 -7.78 -7.15
C ARG A 127 -12.46 -8.19 -6.77
N ALA A 128 -11.94 -7.61 -5.69
CA ALA A 128 -10.69 -8.03 -5.07
C ALA A 128 -10.87 -9.35 -4.29
N GLU A 129 -10.81 -10.48 -4.99
CA GLU A 129 -11.05 -11.82 -4.40
C GLU A 129 -9.77 -12.53 -3.96
N ALA A 130 -8.59 -11.97 -4.26
CA ALA A 130 -7.34 -12.61 -3.92
C ALA A 130 -7.14 -12.75 -2.41
N GLU A 131 -6.74 -13.95 -1.95
CA GLU A 131 -6.39 -14.15 -0.54
C GLU A 131 -5.17 -13.29 -0.17
N SER A 132 -5.30 -12.52 0.91
CA SER A 132 -4.17 -11.77 1.45
C SER A 132 -3.05 -12.75 1.86
N PRO A 133 -1.80 -12.49 1.48
CA PRO A 133 -0.68 -13.34 1.83
C PRO A 133 -0.39 -13.30 3.34
N VAL A 134 -0.83 -12.23 4.03
CA VAL A 134 -0.63 -11.99 5.46
C VAL A 134 -1.90 -12.25 6.26
N LEU A 135 -3.07 -11.78 5.79
CA LEU A 135 -4.33 -11.87 6.53
C LEU A 135 -5.24 -13.03 6.11
N GLY A 136 -4.88 -13.77 5.06
CA GLY A 136 -5.73 -14.80 4.48
C GLY A 136 -6.98 -14.21 3.80
N ARG A 137 -8.07 -14.99 3.74
CA ARG A 137 -9.33 -14.55 3.15
C ARG A 137 -9.95 -13.41 3.98
N LEU A 138 -10.26 -12.31 3.31
CA LEU A 138 -11.00 -11.16 3.84
C LEU A 138 -12.41 -11.14 3.24
N THR A 139 -13.35 -10.55 3.97
CA THR A 139 -14.73 -10.30 3.52
C THR A 139 -14.80 -8.93 2.86
N HIS A 140 -15.75 -8.75 1.94
CA HIS A 140 -16.06 -7.43 1.37
C HIS A 140 -16.94 -6.58 2.31
N GLU A 141 -17.56 -7.25 3.29
CA GLU A 141 -18.41 -6.69 4.35
C GLU A 141 -17.69 -6.71 5.71
#